data_AF-A0A9P5NXG1-F1
#
_entry.id   AF-A0A9P5NXG1-F1
#
_cell.length_a   1.000
_cell.length_b   1.000
_cell.length_c   1.000
_cell.angle_alpha   90.00
_cell.angle_beta   90.00
_cell.angle_gamma   90.00
#
_symmetry.space_group_name_H-M   'P 1'
#
loop_
_entity.id
_entity.type
_entity.pdbx_description
1 polymer ?
#
loop_
_entity_poly.entity_id
_entity_poly.type
_entity_poly.pdbx_seq_one_letter_code
_entity_poly.pdbx_strand_id
1 'polypeptide(L)'
;MNLESLKTLALRMDPHTDHYDFVELADSSKSLFDMLSLPNLETLKLSGSGVLDPSLASFIRCPSPQASLRKLCLRKLGLSAGHLSKLLQVTPNLEELITDLPEQGDLNRLAAGRSGVGTSVANTTVALLVPKLRGLVFHLRAYEVTYTLLRRHERRPILLLAPAVVEEPYFRLVLPDAEAAKDAQVDLNMDNYDENADSEGHHDSPEPAGMNTDENTALRNKLFHFRMMLRQALSELKRATTSPLRPQFASDLNTLLQEIEALKLTQGRQIANLYVRLHFFYSLNRNSTRGEKFLFRERAKRLITKWNLIITSDLKNRKIHWAIKGQRSIVYIGRDDVCHGLPQIKDTVYDGLEDNQSSLMDIMWPDPIF
;
A
#
# COMPACT_ATOMS: atom_id res chain seq x y z
N MET A 1 19.36 29.47 -19.14
CA MET A 1 20.58 28.84 -18.57
C MET A 1 20.67 27.43 -19.13
N ASN A 2 21.82 27.00 -19.66
CA ASN A 2 21.96 25.65 -20.22
C ASN A 2 22.65 24.74 -19.20
N LEU A 3 21.99 23.66 -18.79
CA LEU A 3 22.48 22.72 -17.78
C LEU A 3 22.57 21.30 -18.37
N GLU A 4 23.37 21.15 -19.43
CA GLU A 4 23.46 19.91 -20.21
C GLU A 4 23.90 18.69 -19.40
N SER A 5 24.68 18.86 -18.33
CA SER A 5 25.14 17.74 -17.50
C SER A 5 24.14 17.33 -16.41
N LEU A 6 23.04 18.08 -16.23
CA LEU A 6 22.11 17.85 -15.13
C LEU A 6 21.15 16.70 -15.44
N LYS A 7 21.39 15.54 -14.82
CA LYS A 7 20.53 14.36 -14.94
C LYS A 7 19.37 14.32 -13.95
N THR A 8 19.53 14.96 -12.79
CA THR A 8 18.52 14.97 -11.73
C THR A 8 18.25 16.40 -11.32
N LEU A 9 16.99 16.78 -11.35
CA LEU A 9 16.51 18.06 -10.82
C LEU A 9 15.53 17.78 -9.69
N ALA A 10 15.79 18.37 -8.52
CA ALA A 10 14.87 18.37 -7.40
C ALA A 10 14.47 19.81 -7.07
N LEU A 11 13.17 20.07 -7.10
CA LEU A 11 12.58 21.36 -6.76
C LEU A 11 11.62 21.16 -5.60
N ARG A 12 11.72 22.07 -4.63
CA ARG A 12 10.76 22.21 -3.55
C ARG A 12 10.07 23.55 -3.75
N MET A 13 8.77 23.50 -4.01
CA MET A 13 7.89 24.66 -4.03
C MET A 13 7.53 24.92 -2.58
N ASP A 14 8.09 25.98 -2.00
CA ASP A 14 7.76 26.30 -0.62
C ASP A 14 6.28 26.63 -0.49
N PRO A 15 5.62 26.13 0.57
CA PRO A 15 4.30 26.62 0.92
C PRO A 15 4.45 28.12 1.15
N HIS A 16 3.85 28.94 0.28
CA HIS A 16 3.60 30.32 0.67
C HIS A 16 2.80 30.26 1.96
N THR A 17 3.42 30.73 3.04
CA THR A 17 2.89 30.78 4.39
C THR A 17 1.48 31.34 4.38
N ASP A 18 0.48 30.46 4.57
CA ASP A 18 -0.94 30.58 5.00
C ASP A 18 -1.66 31.95 4.99
N HIS A 19 -1.20 32.93 4.22
CA HIS A 19 -1.98 34.09 3.86
C HIS A 19 -2.75 33.71 2.61
N TYR A 20 -4.02 33.46 2.84
CA TYR A 20 -5.11 33.14 1.90
C TYR A 20 -5.32 34.17 0.78
N ASP A 21 -4.28 34.88 0.37
CA ASP A 21 -4.28 35.49 -0.95
C ASP A 21 -3.87 34.38 -1.91
N PHE A 22 -4.86 33.86 -2.64
CA PHE A 22 -4.62 33.16 -3.90
C PHE A 22 -3.85 34.14 -4.80
N VAL A 23 -2.54 34.26 -4.61
CA VAL A 23 -1.62 34.70 -5.63
C VAL A 23 -1.57 33.53 -6.60
N GLU A 24 -2.62 33.49 -7.42
CA GLU A 24 -2.54 32.98 -8.77
C GLU A 24 -1.18 33.43 -9.28
N LEU A 25 -0.32 32.50 -9.68
CA LEU A 25 0.92 32.78 -10.40
C LEU A 25 0.51 33.42 -11.75
N ALA A 26 -0.02 34.63 -11.68
CA ALA A 26 -0.71 35.30 -12.76
C ALA A 26 0.34 36.03 -13.61
N ASP A 27 0.51 35.46 -14.79
CA ASP A 27 0.74 36.10 -16.09
C ASP A 27 2.00 36.93 -16.35
N SER A 28 2.79 37.35 -15.36
CA SER A 28 3.92 38.27 -15.64
C SER A 28 5.32 37.67 -15.53
N SER A 29 5.50 36.55 -14.82
CA SER A 29 6.76 35.83 -14.83
C SER A 29 6.72 34.76 -15.91
N LYS A 30 7.51 34.94 -16.99
CA LYS A 30 8.08 33.78 -17.69
C LYS A 30 8.55 32.83 -16.59
N SER A 31 7.87 31.69 -16.48
CA SER A 31 8.09 30.80 -15.36
C SER A 31 9.59 30.45 -15.37
N LEU A 32 10.21 30.30 -14.20
CA LEU A 32 11.64 29.94 -14.12
C LEU A 32 11.94 28.70 -15.01
N PHE A 33 10.92 27.86 -15.18
CA PHE A 33 10.85 26.74 -16.10
C PHE A 33 11.03 27.10 -17.58
N ASP A 34 10.45 28.19 -18.08
CA ASP A 34 10.60 28.63 -19.47
C ASP A 34 12.04 29.08 -19.81
N MET A 35 12.86 29.36 -18.79
CA MET A 35 14.26 29.81 -18.95
C MET A 35 15.30 28.68 -18.81
N LEU A 36 14.86 27.49 -18.39
CA LEU A 36 15.71 26.33 -18.13
C LEU A 36 15.63 25.34 -19.30
N SER A 37 16.75 25.13 -19.99
CA SER A 37 16.90 24.03 -20.94
C SER A 37 17.61 22.88 -20.26
N LEU A 38 16.93 21.73 -20.13
CA LEU A 38 17.43 20.53 -19.45
C LEU A 38 17.43 19.31 -20.39
N PRO A 39 18.24 19.33 -21.45
CA PRO A 39 18.19 18.34 -22.53
C PRO A 39 18.77 16.98 -22.13
N ASN A 40 19.12 16.72 -20.87
CA ASN A 40 19.58 15.40 -20.39
C ASN A 40 18.91 15.02 -19.06
N LEU A 41 17.77 15.63 -18.75
CA LEU A 41 17.06 15.36 -17.50
C LEU A 41 16.44 13.96 -17.52
N GLU A 42 16.92 13.08 -16.65
CA GLU A 42 16.42 11.72 -16.49
C GLU A 42 15.44 11.62 -15.31
N THR A 43 15.68 12.40 -14.25
CA THR A 43 14.89 12.37 -13.02
C THR A 43 14.42 13.77 -12.62
N LEU A 44 13.11 13.94 -12.53
CA LEU A 44 12.47 15.16 -12.02
C LEU A 44 11.76 14.87 -10.71
N LYS A 45 12.13 15.61 -9.67
CA LYS A 45 11.52 15.54 -8.34
C LYS A 45 10.91 16.90 -8.03
N LEU A 46 9.58 17.01 -8.05
CA LEU A 46 8.83 18.16 -7.53
C LEU A 46 8.11 17.85 -6.20
N SER A 47 8.34 18.68 -5.19
CA SER A 47 7.59 18.62 -3.93
C SER A 47 7.11 20.00 -3.52
N GLY A 48 6.04 20.10 -2.74
CA GLY A 48 5.56 21.38 -2.24
C GLY A 48 4.08 21.36 -1.96
N SER A 49 3.47 22.50 -1.63
CA SER A 49 2.01 22.63 -1.55
C SER A 49 1.49 23.52 -2.66
N GLY A 50 0.39 23.14 -3.29
CA GLY A 50 -0.23 23.92 -4.35
C GLY A 50 -0.74 23.03 -5.47
N VAL A 51 -1.53 23.60 -6.37
CA VAL A 51 -1.97 22.91 -7.58
C VAL A 51 -0.84 22.95 -8.59
N LEU A 52 -0.48 21.79 -9.14
CA LEU A 52 0.49 21.73 -10.22
C LEU A 52 -0.09 22.43 -11.45
N ASP A 53 0.53 23.55 -11.81
CA ASP A 53 0.17 24.33 -12.98
C ASP A 53 0.40 23.51 -14.27
N PRO A 54 -0.55 23.52 -15.23
CA PRO A 54 -0.34 23.07 -16.61
C PRO A 54 0.99 23.49 -17.25
N SER A 55 1.60 24.60 -16.86
CA SER A 55 2.93 25.04 -17.30
C SER A 55 4.05 24.03 -17.00
N LEU A 56 3.87 23.08 -16.06
CA LEU A 56 4.81 21.99 -15.89
C LEU A 56 4.89 21.10 -17.15
N ALA A 57 3.77 20.95 -17.87
CA ALA A 57 3.77 20.22 -19.13
C ALA A 57 4.59 20.95 -20.20
N SER A 58 4.64 22.29 -20.22
CA SER A 58 5.53 23.03 -21.12
C SER A 58 6.99 22.90 -20.73
N PHE A 59 7.29 22.88 -19.43
CA PHE A 59 8.66 22.59 -18.94
C PHE A 59 9.18 21.23 -19.42
N ILE A 60 8.32 20.21 -19.34
CA ILE A 60 8.66 18.84 -19.73
C ILE A 60 8.69 18.68 -21.26
N ARG A 61 7.97 19.53 -22.01
CA ARG A 61 7.98 19.54 -23.49
C ARG A 61 9.28 20.07 -24.11
N CYS A 62 10.24 20.54 -23.32
CA CYS A 62 11.49 21.06 -23.87
C CYS A 62 12.36 19.95 -24.50
N PRO A 63 12.97 20.23 -25.68
CA PRO A 63 12.81 19.38 -26.84
C PRO A 63 14.16 18.80 -27.25
N SER A 64 14.44 17.59 -26.79
CA SER A 64 15.32 16.71 -27.54
C SER A 64 14.61 15.37 -27.67
N PRO A 65 14.38 14.84 -28.88
CA PRO A 65 13.81 13.51 -29.06
C PRO A 65 14.65 12.40 -28.41
N GLN A 66 15.88 12.72 -27.97
CA GLN A 66 16.79 11.81 -27.28
C GLN A 66 16.76 11.92 -25.75
N ALA A 67 16.27 13.04 -25.21
CA ALA A 67 16.28 13.32 -23.78
C ALA A 67 14.95 12.96 -23.16
N SER A 68 14.90 11.83 -22.49
CA SER A 68 13.63 11.26 -22.09
C SER A 68 13.57 11.13 -20.59
N LEU A 69 12.74 11.94 -19.94
CA LEU A 69 12.45 11.83 -18.52
C LEU A 69 12.03 10.40 -18.19
N ARG A 70 12.83 9.71 -17.38
CA ARG A 70 12.62 8.30 -17.00
C ARG A 70 11.96 8.18 -15.64
N LYS A 71 12.24 9.09 -14.71
CA LYS A 71 11.69 9.09 -13.36
C LYS A 71 11.03 10.42 -13.02
N LEU A 72 9.79 10.36 -12.57
CA LEU A 72 9.02 11.52 -12.15
C LEU A 72 8.51 11.30 -10.73
N CYS A 73 8.83 12.24 -9.85
CA CYS A 73 8.41 12.21 -8.45
C CYS A 73 7.64 13.49 -8.12
N LEU A 74 6.37 13.37 -7.75
CA LEU A 74 5.45 14.45 -7.43
C LEU A 74 4.93 14.26 -6.01
N ARG A 75 5.35 15.10 -5.04
CA ARG A 75 4.97 14.91 -3.63
C ARG A 75 4.35 16.16 -3.02
N LYS A 76 3.27 15.98 -2.27
CA LYS A 76 2.48 17.03 -1.61
C LYS A 76 1.80 18.01 -2.60
N LEU A 77 1.86 17.71 -3.90
CA LEU A 77 1.31 18.54 -4.98
C LEU A 77 -0.13 18.14 -5.29
N GLY A 78 -1.03 19.12 -5.37
CA GLY A 78 -2.39 18.93 -5.83
C GLY A 78 -2.42 18.71 -7.34
N LEU A 79 -2.89 17.54 -7.77
CA LEU A 79 -3.16 17.24 -9.18
C LEU A 79 -4.68 17.27 -9.40
N SER A 80 -5.17 18.22 -10.19
CA SER A 80 -6.57 18.25 -10.60
C SER A 80 -6.88 17.11 -11.58
N ALA A 81 -8.15 16.73 -11.65
CA ALA A 81 -8.67 15.73 -12.59
C ALA A 81 -8.05 15.84 -14.00
N GLY A 82 -7.34 14.80 -14.43
CA GLY A 82 -6.79 14.72 -15.79
C GLY A 82 -5.43 15.35 -15.98
N HIS A 83 -4.89 16.06 -14.99
CA HIS A 83 -3.54 16.63 -15.08
C HIS A 83 -2.48 15.53 -15.15
N LEU A 84 -2.63 14.46 -14.35
CA LEU A 84 -1.70 13.35 -14.42
C LEU A 84 -1.74 12.69 -15.81
N SER A 85 -2.93 12.47 -16.38
CA SER A 85 -3.05 11.93 -17.73
C SER A 85 -2.34 12.80 -18.79
N LYS A 86 -2.54 14.12 -18.76
CA LYS A 86 -1.88 15.07 -19.68
C LYS A 86 -0.36 15.06 -19.52
N LEU A 87 0.10 14.98 -18.27
CA LEU A 87 1.51 14.92 -17.92
C LEU A 87 2.16 13.64 -18.49
N LEU A 88 1.48 12.51 -18.34
CA LEU A 88 1.96 11.23 -18.83
C LEU A 88 2.03 11.18 -20.37
N GLN A 89 1.08 11.81 -21.06
CA GLN A 89 1.10 11.96 -22.53
C GLN A 89 2.33 12.72 -23.05
N VAL A 90 2.84 13.68 -22.28
CA VAL A 90 4.05 14.44 -22.65
C VAL A 90 5.34 13.77 -22.16
N THR A 91 5.26 12.66 -21.42
CA THR A 91 6.40 11.86 -20.94
C THR A 91 6.32 10.41 -21.44
N PRO A 92 6.39 10.15 -22.76
CA PRO A 92 6.16 8.81 -23.32
C PRO A 92 7.21 7.76 -22.89
N ASN A 93 8.37 8.22 -22.41
CA ASN A 93 9.47 7.36 -21.97
C ASN A 93 9.56 7.22 -20.45
N LEU A 94 8.55 7.69 -19.72
CA LEU A 94 8.53 7.58 -18.27
C LEU A 94 8.51 6.11 -17.84
N GLU A 95 9.47 5.75 -16.99
CA GLU A 95 9.67 4.40 -16.46
C GLU A 95 9.18 4.30 -15.01
N GLU A 96 9.35 5.34 -14.21
CA GLU A 96 8.96 5.33 -12.80
C GLU A 96 8.18 6.59 -12.43
N LEU A 97 6.99 6.38 -11.86
CA LEU A 97 6.14 7.44 -11.33
C LEU A 97 5.97 7.25 -9.83
N ILE A 98 6.36 8.27 -9.07
CA ILE A 98 6.12 8.35 -7.62
C ILE A 98 5.24 9.56 -7.38
N THR A 99 4.01 9.37 -6.92
CA THR A 99 3.08 10.48 -6.70
C THR A 99 2.29 10.29 -5.42
N ASP A 100 1.70 11.34 -4.88
CA ASP A 100 0.55 11.15 -3.98
C ASP A 100 -0.63 10.54 -4.77
N LEU A 101 -1.58 9.94 -4.07
CA LEU A 101 -2.73 9.29 -4.70
C LEU A 101 -3.49 10.26 -5.62
N PRO A 102 -3.51 10.01 -6.95
CA PRO A 102 -4.20 10.88 -7.88
C PRO A 102 -5.72 10.71 -7.79
N GLU A 103 -6.47 11.65 -8.38
CA GLU A 103 -7.92 11.54 -8.43
C GLU A 103 -8.40 10.29 -9.17
N GLN A 104 -9.59 9.82 -8.80
CA GLN A 104 -10.19 8.58 -9.31
C GLN A 104 -10.24 8.52 -10.84
N GLY A 105 -10.49 9.65 -11.51
CA GLY A 105 -10.51 9.73 -12.97
C GLY A 105 -9.16 9.39 -13.61
N ASP A 106 -8.05 9.85 -13.02
CA ASP A 106 -6.70 9.55 -13.49
C ASP A 106 -6.29 8.11 -13.16
N LEU A 107 -6.66 7.61 -11.96
CA LEU A 107 -6.46 6.20 -11.61
C LEU A 107 -7.15 5.26 -12.61
N ASN A 108 -8.40 5.55 -12.96
CA ASN A 108 -9.16 4.77 -13.94
C ASN A 108 -8.50 4.78 -15.32
N ARG A 109 -8.00 5.92 -15.77
CA ARG A 109 -7.31 6.05 -17.07
C ARG A 109 -5.99 5.29 -17.08
N LEU A 110 -5.20 5.38 -16.00
CA LEU A 110 -3.99 4.59 -15.82
C LEU A 110 -4.30 3.09 -15.89
N ALA A 111 -5.38 2.64 -15.24
CA ALA A 111 -5.78 1.23 -15.22
C ALA A 111 -6.26 0.77 -16.61
N ALA A 112 -7.08 1.58 -17.28
CA ALA A 112 -7.64 1.28 -18.59
C ALA A 112 -6.56 1.19 -19.68
N GLY A 113 -5.58 2.10 -19.65
CA GLY A 113 -4.49 2.13 -20.64
C GLY A 113 -3.64 0.87 -20.66
N ARG A 114 -3.65 0.08 -19.56
CA ARG A 114 -2.83 -1.13 -19.41
C ARG A 114 -3.58 -2.42 -19.63
N SER A 115 -4.91 -2.42 -19.50
CA SER A 115 -5.63 -3.67 -19.36
C SER A 115 -5.45 -4.59 -20.57
N GLY A 116 -5.15 -4.10 -21.78
CA GLY A 116 -4.87 -4.91 -22.98
C GLY A 116 -6.01 -5.82 -23.46
N VAL A 117 -6.98 -6.08 -22.58
CA VAL A 117 -8.22 -6.78 -22.78
C VAL A 117 -9.02 -5.89 -23.73
N GLY A 118 -9.00 -6.30 -24.99
CA GLY A 118 -9.77 -5.74 -26.10
C GLY A 118 -11.26 -5.84 -25.81
N THR A 119 -11.73 -5.00 -24.89
CA THR A 119 -13.15 -4.68 -24.76
C THR A 119 -13.51 -3.93 -26.02
N SER A 120 -13.96 -4.72 -26.99
CA SER A 120 -14.46 -4.34 -28.31
C SER A 120 -15.73 -3.50 -28.19
N VAL A 121 -15.61 -2.33 -27.58
CA VAL A 121 -16.63 -1.29 -27.62
C VAL A 121 -15.95 -0.07 -28.23
N ALA A 122 -16.37 0.19 -29.46
CA ALA A 122 -15.69 1.03 -30.43
C ALA A 122 -15.45 2.47 -29.96
N ASN A 123 -14.35 3.04 -30.47
CA ASN A 123 -14.12 4.48 -30.72
C ASN A 123 -13.41 5.35 -29.68
N THR A 124 -12.73 4.80 -28.67
CA THR A 124 -11.70 5.60 -27.98
C THR A 124 -10.38 4.86 -28.00
N THR A 125 -9.50 5.23 -28.93
CA THR A 125 -8.08 4.90 -28.91
C THR A 125 -7.45 5.55 -27.68
N VAL A 126 -7.68 4.96 -26.50
CA VAL A 126 -6.90 5.25 -25.30
C VAL A 126 -5.53 4.64 -25.57
N ALA A 127 -4.71 5.36 -26.32
CA ALA A 127 -3.30 5.05 -26.48
C ALA A 127 -2.72 4.82 -25.08
N LEU A 128 -1.92 3.75 -24.93
CA LEU A 128 -1.17 3.45 -23.71
C LEU A 128 -0.54 4.74 -23.20
N LEU A 129 -1.11 5.32 -22.13
CA LEU A 129 -0.73 6.65 -21.63
C LEU A 129 0.76 6.72 -21.32
N VAL A 130 1.36 5.59 -20.93
CA VAL A 130 2.81 5.42 -20.80
C VAL A 130 3.19 3.97 -21.09
N PRO A 131 3.72 3.65 -22.28
CA PRO A 131 4.09 2.28 -22.64
C PRO A 131 5.28 1.76 -21.83
N LYS A 132 6.20 2.63 -21.39
CA LYS A 132 7.40 2.25 -20.65
C LYS A 132 7.26 2.28 -19.13
N LEU A 133 6.10 2.68 -18.60
CA LEU A 133 5.91 2.78 -17.15
C LEU A 133 6.05 1.40 -16.53
N ARG A 134 6.92 1.29 -15.55
CA ARG A 134 7.33 0.02 -15.03
C ARG A 134 7.31 0.02 -13.50
N GLY A 135 7.52 1.19 -12.89
CA GLY A 135 7.37 1.40 -11.46
C GLY A 135 6.33 2.46 -11.12
N LEU A 136 5.50 2.14 -10.13
CA LEU A 136 4.44 3.03 -9.66
C LEU A 136 4.40 3.04 -8.15
N VAL A 137 4.55 4.23 -7.56
CA VAL A 137 4.50 4.43 -6.11
C VAL A 137 3.44 5.47 -5.78
N PHE A 138 2.46 5.08 -4.98
CA PHE A 138 1.48 6.01 -4.42
C PHE A 138 1.75 6.27 -2.96
N HIS A 139 1.83 7.55 -2.60
CA HIS A 139 1.83 8.00 -1.23
C HIS A 139 0.41 8.35 -0.81
N LEU A 140 -0.05 7.72 0.27
CA LEU A 140 -1.39 7.90 0.80
C LEU A 140 -1.34 8.69 2.12
N ARG A 141 -2.31 9.57 2.27
CA ARG A 141 -2.65 10.28 3.50
C ARG A 141 -3.62 9.44 4.34
N ALA A 142 -3.74 9.79 5.63
CA ALA A 142 -4.55 9.03 6.59
C ALA A 142 -6.02 8.89 6.16
N TYR A 143 -6.61 9.96 5.61
CA TYR A 143 -7.99 9.88 5.13
C TYR A 143 -8.10 9.02 3.86
N GLU A 144 -7.14 9.08 2.93
CA GLU A 144 -7.14 8.31 1.69
C GLU A 144 -7.06 6.81 1.93
N VAL A 145 -6.35 6.36 2.98
CA VAL A 145 -6.36 4.94 3.37
C VAL A 145 -7.79 4.50 3.71
N THR A 146 -8.52 5.30 4.49
CA THR A 146 -9.87 4.96 4.94
C THR A 146 -10.89 5.01 3.80
N TYR A 147 -10.82 6.03 2.95
CA TYR A 147 -11.77 6.20 1.85
C TYR A 147 -11.43 5.28 0.68
N THR A 148 -10.19 5.31 0.19
CA THR A 148 -9.83 4.61 -1.04
C THR A 148 -9.51 3.14 -0.81
N LEU A 149 -8.70 2.78 0.19
CA LEU A 149 -8.26 1.38 0.36
C LEU A 149 -9.25 0.51 1.12
N LEU A 150 -9.96 1.05 2.12
CA LEU A 150 -10.88 0.25 2.93
C LEU A 150 -12.31 0.17 2.36
N ARG A 151 -12.68 1.02 1.39
CA ARG A 151 -13.98 0.91 0.71
C ARG A 151 -13.88 0.08 -0.56
N ARG A 152 -14.66 -1.01 -0.61
CA ARG A 152 -14.60 -2.03 -1.68
C ARG A 152 -14.66 -1.46 -3.10
N HIS A 153 -15.50 -0.44 -3.33
CA HIS A 153 -15.69 0.13 -4.67
C HIS A 153 -14.57 1.10 -5.08
N GLU A 154 -13.99 1.83 -4.12
CA GLU A 154 -13.01 2.88 -4.41
C GLU A 154 -11.61 2.32 -4.69
N ARG A 155 -11.24 1.17 -4.09
CA ARG A 155 -9.94 0.50 -4.33
C ARG A 155 -9.84 -0.26 -5.66
N ARG A 156 -10.93 -0.44 -6.40
CA ARG A 156 -10.94 -1.24 -7.65
C ARG A 156 -9.85 -0.80 -8.64
N PRO A 157 -9.59 0.49 -8.88
CA PRO A 157 -8.53 0.89 -9.81
C PRO A 157 -7.14 0.52 -9.32
N ILE A 158 -6.87 0.62 -8.01
CA ILE A 158 -5.59 0.20 -7.42
C ILE A 158 -5.37 -1.30 -7.62
N LEU A 159 -6.41 -2.11 -7.41
CA LEU A 159 -6.36 -3.56 -7.64
C LEU A 159 -6.17 -3.94 -9.11
N LEU A 160 -6.64 -3.11 -10.05
CA LEU A 160 -6.42 -3.31 -11.49
C LEU A 160 -5.03 -2.82 -11.93
N LEU A 161 -4.55 -1.73 -11.34
CA LEU A 161 -3.24 -1.14 -11.66
C LEU A 161 -2.09 -2.01 -11.20
N ALA A 162 -2.19 -2.57 -9.99
CA ALA A 162 -1.10 -3.33 -9.40
C ALA A 162 -0.59 -4.46 -10.31
N PRO A 163 -1.42 -5.41 -10.80
CA PRO A 163 -0.96 -6.46 -11.72
C PRO A 163 -0.47 -5.93 -13.06
N ALA A 164 -1.05 -4.84 -13.56
CA ALA A 164 -0.72 -4.24 -14.86
C ALA A 164 0.69 -3.62 -14.93
N VAL A 165 1.30 -3.32 -13.77
CA VAL A 165 2.62 -2.68 -13.69
C VAL A 165 3.76 -3.70 -13.52
N VAL A 166 3.47 -4.97 -13.19
CA VAL A 166 4.44 -5.90 -12.57
C VAL A 166 5.29 -6.71 -13.55
N GLU A 167 5.47 -6.27 -14.79
CA GLU A 167 6.54 -6.81 -15.66
C GLU A 167 7.97 -6.33 -15.25
N GLU A 168 8.11 -5.82 -14.02
CA GLU A 168 9.25 -5.11 -13.39
C GLU A 168 9.44 -3.63 -13.78
N PRO A 169 9.66 -2.67 -12.84
CA PRO A 169 9.86 -2.82 -11.39
C PRO A 169 8.71 -2.21 -10.55
N TYR A 170 7.93 -3.10 -9.92
CA TYR A 170 7.12 -2.90 -8.70
C TYR A 170 5.97 -1.85 -8.68
N PHE A 171 4.87 -2.26 -8.05
CA PHE A 171 3.80 -1.37 -7.60
C PHE A 171 3.86 -1.26 -6.08
N ARG A 172 3.93 -0.04 -5.53
CA ARG A 172 4.09 0.22 -4.09
C ARG A 172 3.07 1.24 -3.60
N LEU A 173 2.49 0.96 -2.44
CA LEU A 173 1.71 1.91 -1.68
C LEU A 173 2.51 2.29 -0.43
N VAL A 174 2.73 3.58 -0.22
CA VAL A 174 3.36 4.13 0.98
C VAL A 174 2.28 4.79 1.81
N LEU A 175 2.05 4.26 3.01
CA LEU A 175 0.99 4.65 3.91
C LEU A 175 1.51 5.61 4.98
N PRO A 176 0.61 6.28 5.73
CA PRO A 176 1.00 7.27 6.74
C PRO A 176 1.90 6.68 7.83
N ASP A 177 1.59 5.45 8.25
CA ASP A 177 2.27 4.76 9.34
C ASP A 177 2.24 3.23 9.15
N ALA A 178 2.89 2.52 10.08
CA ALA A 178 3.01 1.07 10.05
C ALA A 178 1.71 0.32 10.33
N GLU A 179 0.77 0.92 11.05
CA GLU A 179 -0.54 0.31 11.31
C GLU A 179 -1.39 0.37 10.04
N ALA A 180 -1.48 1.53 9.40
CA ALA A 180 -2.17 1.71 8.14
C ALA A 180 -1.64 0.72 7.09
N ALA A 181 -0.32 0.55 6.99
CA ALA A 181 0.30 -0.43 6.08
C ALA A 181 -0.17 -1.86 6.35
N LYS A 182 -0.18 -2.30 7.61
CA LYS A 182 -0.61 -3.63 8.01
C LYS A 182 -2.11 -3.84 7.79
N ASP A 183 -2.93 -2.87 8.17
CA ASP A 183 -4.38 -2.94 7.98
C ASP A 183 -4.73 -3.01 6.49
N ALA A 184 -4.11 -2.17 5.66
CA ALA A 184 -4.28 -2.21 4.21
C ALA A 184 -3.80 -3.53 3.60
N GLN A 185 -2.64 -4.04 4.03
CA GLN A 185 -2.11 -5.31 3.56
C GLN A 185 -3.09 -6.46 3.84
N VAL A 186 -3.61 -6.52 5.07
CA VAL A 186 -4.61 -7.51 5.46
C VAL A 186 -5.81 -7.33 4.54
N ASP A 187 -6.46 -6.16 4.53
CA ASP A 187 -7.67 -5.97 3.76
C ASP A 187 -7.52 -6.34 2.27
N LEU A 188 -6.42 -5.94 1.63
CA LEU A 188 -6.15 -6.24 0.22
C LEU A 188 -5.91 -7.74 -0.03
N ASN A 189 -5.24 -8.45 0.88
CA ASN A 189 -5.08 -9.91 0.78
C ASN A 189 -6.36 -10.66 1.16
N MET A 190 -7.21 -10.05 1.97
CA MET A 190 -8.47 -10.62 2.42
C MET A 190 -9.59 -10.49 1.37
N ASP A 191 -9.35 -9.81 0.26
CA ASP A 191 -10.29 -9.65 -0.85
C ASP A 191 -10.37 -10.85 -1.78
N ASN A 192 -9.27 -11.58 -1.91
CA ASN A 192 -9.21 -12.82 -2.68
C ASN A 192 -9.89 -13.99 -1.98
N TYR A 193 -10.39 -13.77 -0.75
CA TYR A 193 -11.32 -14.68 -0.14
C TYR A 193 -12.67 -14.50 -0.82
N ASP A 194 -12.88 -15.30 -1.86
CA ASP A 194 -14.20 -15.51 -2.40
C ASP A 194 -15.12 -15.82 -1.21
N GLU A 195 -16.19 -15.05 -1.06
CA GLU A 195 -17.16 -15.26 0.02
C GLU A 195 -17.78 -16.66 -0.07
N ASN A 196 -17.64 -17.29 -1.25
CA ASN A 196 -18.06 -18.66 -1.56
C ASN A 196 -16.94 -19.71 -1.48
N ALA A 197 -15.66 -19.35 -1.40
CA ALA A 197 -14.57 -20.34 -1.27
C ALA A 197 -14.53 -21.05 0.09
N ASP A 198 -15.33 -20.59 1.07
CA ASP A 198 -15.66 -21.37 2.25
C ASP A 198 -16.50 -22.62 1.91
N SER A 199 -16.97 -22.80 0.66
CA SER A 199 -17.84 -23.90 0.22
C SER A 199 -17.20 -24.88 -0.78
N GLU A 200 -16.02 -24.59 -1.36
CA GLU A 200 -15.48 -25.41 -2.47
C GLU A 200 -14.06 -25.96 -2.22
N GLY A 201 -13.47 -25.72 -1.05
CA GLY A 201 -12.14 -26.22 -0.70
C GLY A 201 -12.13 -27.65 -0.15
N HIS A 202 -11.93 -28.63 -1.04
CA HIS A 202 -11.73 -30.08 -0.84
C HIS A 202 -12.96 -30.99 -0.76
N HIS A 203 -13.57 -31.23 -1.93
CA HIS A 203 -14.50 -32.32 -2.21
C HIS A 203 -13.93 -33.76 -2.09
N ASP A 204 -12.65 -33.94 -1.74
CA ASP A 204 -12.08 -35.28 -1.49
C ASP A 204 -12.14 -35.70 -0.01
N SER A 205 -12.51 -34.79 0.89
CA SER A 205 -13.05 -35.18 2.19
C SER A 205 -14.56 -35.00 2.09
N PRO A 206 -15.37 -36.06 2.25
CA PRO A 206 -16.82 -35.90 2.32
C PRO A 206 -17.09 -34.89 3.43
N GLU A 207 -17.62 -33.72 3.06
CA GLU A 207 -18.17 -32.81 4.04
C GLU A 207 -19.10 -33.65 4.92
N PRO A 208 -18.88 -33.69 6.24
CA PRO A 208 -19.85 -34.33 7.11
C PRO A 208 -21.16 -33.58 6.88
N ALA A 209 -22.11 -34.25 6.22
CA ALA A 209 -23.34 -33.70 5.65
C ALA A 209 -24.34 -33.19 6.71
N GLY A 210 -23.87 -32.39 7.66
CA GLY A 210 -24.62 -31.98 8.84
C GLY A 210 -23.95 -30.90 9.67
N MET A 211 -22.91 -30.20 9.18
CA MET A 211 -22.45 -29.00 9.89
C MET A 211 -23.51 -27.92 9.72
N ASN A 212 -24.30 -27.73 10.78
CA ASN A 212 -25.45 -26.84 10.81
C ASN A 212 -25.00 -25.40 10.49
N THR A 213 -25.72 -24.70 9.59
CA THR A 213 -25.48 -23.30 9.21
C THR A 213 -25.36 -22.36 10.41
N ASP A 214 -26.00 -22.74 11.51
CA ASP A 214 -25.97 -22.02 12.78
C ASP A 214 -24.58 -22.05 13.45
N GLU A 215 -23.86 -23.19 13.39
CA GLU A 215 -22.54 -23.34 14.01
C GLU A 215 -21.48 -22.49 13.29
N ASN A 216 -21.53 -22.44 11.96
CA ASN A 216 -20.64 -21.61 11.16
C ASN A 216 -20.91 -20.12 11.41
N THR A 217 -22.20 -19.74 11.49
CA THR A 217 -22.60 -18.37 11.85
C THR A 217 -22.12 -17.98 13.25
N ALA A 218 -22.25 -18.88 14.23
CA ALA A 218 -21.76 -18.66 15.59
C ALA A 218 -20.24 -18.51 15.64
N LEU A 219 -19.49 -19.35 14.91
CA LEU A 219 -18.04 -19.25 14.81
C LEU A 219 -17.62 -17.92 14.16
N ARG A 220 -18.24 -17.54 13.04
CA ARG A 220 -18.02 -16.25 12.35
C ARG A 220 -18.21 -15.06 13.29
N ASN A 221 -19.32 -15.04 14.04
CA ASN A 221 -19.61 -13.99 15.00
C ASN A 221 -18.58 -13.95 16.14
N LYS A 222 -18.17 -15.11 16.66
CA LYS A 222 -17.15 -15.22 17.70
C LYS A 222 -15.79 -14.70 17.24
N LEU A 223 -15.40 -15.02 16.02
CA LEU A 223 -14.13 -14.55 15.44
C LEU A 223 -14.16 -13.05 15.13
N PHE A 224 -15.29 -12.54 14.65
CA PHE A 224 -15.49 -11.10 14.51
C PHE A 224 -15.35 -10.39 15.85
N HIS A 225 -15.95 -10.94 16.91
CA HIS A 225 -15.81 -10.43 18.27
C HIS A 225 -14.33 -10.44 18.72
N PHE A 226 -13.62 -11.56 18.54
CA PHE A 226 -12.18 -11.64 18.85
C PHE A 226 -11.36 -10.61 18.09
N ARG A 227 -11.65 -10.38 16.81
CA ARG A 227 -10.99 -9.35 16.00
C ARG A 227 -11.19 -7.95 16.59
N MET A 228 -12.42 -7.63 16.99
CA MET A 228 -12.76 -6.35 17.60
C MET A 228 -12.04 -6.17 18.94
N MET A 229 -12.06 -7.19 19.80
CA MET A 229 -11.40 -7.15 21.12
C MET A 229 -9.87 -7.01 20.98
N LEU A 230 -9.25 -7.75 20.05
CA LEU A 230 -7.84 -7.62 19.73
C LEU A 230 -7.51 -6.19 19.23
N ARG A 231 -8.35 -5.60 18.37
CA ARG A 231 -8.15 -4.21 17.90
C ARG A 231 -8.20 -3.20 19.04
N GLN A 232 -9.17 -3.34 19.93
CA GLN A 232 -9.29 -2.49 21.10
C GLN A 232 -8.06 -2.63 22.00
N ALA A 233 -7.64 -3.86 22.28
CA ALA A 233 -6.48 -4.11 23.13
C ALA A 233 -5.17 -3.56 22.54
N LEU A 234 -5.01 -3.59 21.22
CA LEU A 234 -3.89 -2.93 20.54
C LEU A 234 -3.91 -1.41 20.70
N SER A 235 -5.09 -0.81 20.61
CA SER A 235 -5.25 0.64 20.77
C SER A 235 -4.90 1.07 22.19
N GLU A 236 -5.31 0.30 23.19
CA GLU A 236 -4.93 0.52 24.60
C GLU A 236 -3.42 0.37 24.82
N LEU A 237 -2.79 -0.67 24.26
CA LEU A 237 -1.34 -0.86 24.33
C LEU A 237 -0.54 0.30 23.71
N LYS A 238 -1.04 0.90 22.64
CA LYS A 238 -0.39 2.08 22.02
C LYS A 238 -0.49 3.30 22.92
N ARG A 239 -1.68 3.52 23.50
CA ARG A 239 -1.92 4.58 24.48
C ARG A 239 -1.16 4.38 25.79
N ALA A 240 -0.71 3.15 26.07
CA ALA A 240 0.10 2.84 27.26
C ALA A 240 1.37 3.70 27.38
N THR A 241 1.85 4.25 26.25
CA THR A 241 3.00 5.17 26.21
C THR A 241 2.71 6.53 26.86
N THR A 242 1.45 6.96 26.89
CA THR A 242 1.01 8.26 27.43
C THR A 242 0.03 8.14 28.59
N SER A 243 -0.59 6.99 28.80
CA SER A 243 -1.59 6.74 29.83
C SER A 243 -1.40 5.35 30.43
N PRO A 244 -1.54 5.16 31.76
CA PRO A 244 -1.43 3.83 32.35
C PRO A 244 -2.52 2.89 31.81
N LEU A 245 -2.17 1.63 31.59
CA LEU A 245 -3.13 0.59 31.21
C LEU A 245 -4.12 0.33 32.35
N ARG A 246 -5.33 -0.10 31.99
CA ARG A 246 -6.34 -0.55 32.96
C ARG A 246 -5.82 -1.76 33.76
N PRO A 247 -6.08 -1.86 35.08
CA PRO A 247 -5.56 -2.95 35.90
C PRO A 247 -5.94 -4.36 35.39
N GLN A 248 -7.13 -4.52 34.81
CA GLN A 248 -7.63 -5.79 34.28
C GLN A 248 -7.12 -6.13 32.87
N PHE A 249 -6.48 -5.18 32.17
CA PHE A 249 -6.09 -5.32 30.76
C PHE A 249 -5.36 -6.64 30.46
N ALA A 250 -4.35 -6.97 31.26
CA ALA A 250 -3.53 -8.16 31.05
C ALA A 250 -4.32 -9.45 31.24
N SER A 251 -5.20 -9.48 32.25
CA SER A 251 -6.06 -10.63 32.54
C SER A 251 -7.07 -10.84 31.40
N ASP A 252 -7.74 -9.76 30.97
CA ASP A 252 -8.73 -9.82 29.91
C ASP A 252 -8.12 -10.29 28.59
N LEU A 253 -6.96 -9.75 28.22
CA LEU A 253 -6.25 -10.15 27.02
C LEU A 253 -5.77 -11.61 27.11
N ASN A 254 -5.31 -12.06 28.28
CA ASN A 254 -4.89 -13.45 28.45
C ASN A 254 -6.07 -14.43 28.35
N THR A 255 -7.23 -14.07 28.90
CA THR A 255 -8.49 -14.83 28.76
C THR A 255 -8.91 -14.88 27.29
N LEU A 256 -8.91 -13.74 26.59
CA LEU A 256 -9.22 -13.68 25.16
C LEU A 256 -8.31 -14.61 24.34
N LEU A 257 -6.99 -14.58 24.58
CA LEU A 257 -6.05 -15.46 23.90
C LEU A 257 -6.27 -16.94 24.26
N GLN A 258 -6.72 -17.25 25.48
CA GLN A 258 -7.09 -18.61 25.86
C GLN A 258 -8.28 -19.13 25.06
N GLU A 259 -9.29 -18.29 24.90
CA GLU A 259 -10.48 -18.65 24.14
C GLU A 259 -10.17 -18.83 22.66
N ILE A 260 -9.29 -17.98 22.10
CA ILE A 260 -8.76 -18.14 20.75
C ILE A 260 -7.98 -19.46 20.62
N GLU A 261 -7.15 -19.80 21.60
CA GLU A 261 -6.35 -21.03 21.63
C GLU A 261 -7.18 -22.31 21.67
N ALA A 262 -8.34 -22.25 22.34
CA ALA A 262 -9.29 -23.34 22.44
C ALA A 262 -10.07 -23.59 21.13
N LEU A 263 -10.05 -22.65 20.17
CA LEU A 263 -10.69 -22.85 18.88
C LEU A 263 -9.93 -23.89 18.05
N LYS A 264 -10.68 -24.86 17.51
CA LYS A 264 -10.20 -25.77 16.46
C LYS A 264 -10.48 -25.11 15.12
N LEU A 265 -9.49 -24.40 14.58
CA LEU A 265 -9.62 -23.69 13.31
C LEU A 265 -8.92 -24.47 12.18
N THR A 266 -9.52 -24.45 11.00
CA THR A 266 -8.97 -24.97 9.74
C THR A 266 -8.52 -23.81 8.84
N GLN A 267 -7.65 -24.08 7.85
CA GLN A 267 -7.15 -23.07 6.90
C GLN A 267 -8.31 -22.22 6.35
N GLY A 268 -8.17 -20.89 6.32
CA GLY A 268 -9.34 -20.05 6.12
C GLY A 268 -9.15 -18.57 6.44
N ARG A 269 -10.15 -17.79 6.01
CA ARG A 269 -10.22 -16.31 6.11
C ARG A 269 -10.03 -15.84 7.53
N GLN A 270 -10.69 -16.58 8.38
CA GLN A 270 -10.83 -16.31 9.79
C GLN A 270 -9.49 -16.45 10.52
N ILE A 271 -8.72 -17.49 10.20
CA ILE A 271 -7.39 -17.69 10.80
C ILE A 271 -6.43 -16.63 10.30
N ALA A 272 -6.37 -16.37 8.99
CA ALA A 272 -5.43 -15.40 8.44
C ALA A 272 -5.59 -14.01 9.10
N ASN A 273 -6.83 -13.53 9.26
CA ASN A 273 -7.09 -12.25 9.91
C ASN A 273 -6.62 -12.23 11.38
N LEU A 274 -6.95 -13.27 12.14
CA LEU A 274 -6.50 -13.39 13.54
C LEU A 274 -4.99 -13.49 13.64
N TYR A 275 -4.36 -14.26 12.75
CA TYR A 275 -2.93 -14.48 12.71
C TYR A 275 -2.18 -13.16 12.55
N VAL A 276 -2.57 -12.30 11.61
CA VAL A 276 -1.89 -11.00 11.42
C VAL A 276 -2.02 -10.12 12.67
N ARG A 277 -3.18 -10.11 13.31
CA ARG A 277 -3.37 -9.34 14.55
C ARG A 277 -2.52 -9.89 15.69
N LEU A 278 -2.47 -11.22 15.87
CA LEU A 278 -1.60 -11.86 16.87
C LEU A 278 -0.12 -11.56 16.59
N HIS A 279 0.28 -11.58 15.32
CA HIS A 279 1.63 -11.23 14.91
C HIS A 279 1.98 -9.78 15.29
N PHE A 280 1.02 -8.86 15.21
CA PHE A 280 1.21 -7.50 15.71
C PHE A 280 1.42 -7.47 17.23
N PHE A 281 0.64 -8.21 18.01
CA PHE A 281 0.86 -8.30 19.47
C PHE A 281 2.24 -8.85 19.83
N TYR A 282 2.71 -9.83 19.07
CA TYR A 282 4.03 -10.42 19.26
C TYR A 282 5.16 -9.45 18.90
N SER A 283 5.00 -8.69 17.80
CA SER A 283 6.01 -7.74 17.30
C SER A 283 6.02 -6.38 18.01
N LEU A 284 5.05 -6.08 18.87
CA LEU A 284 5.07 -4.87 19.70
C LEU A 284 6.36 -4.84 20.56
N ASN A 285 7.14 -3.78 20.39
CA ASN A 285 8.48 -3.61 20.96
C ASN A 285 8.51 -4.02 22.45
N ARG A 286 9.46 -4.90 22.80
CA ARG A 286 9.69 -5.39 24.18
C ARG A 286 9.88 -4.23 25.16
N ASN A 287 10.42 -3.11 24.69
CA ASN A 287 10.74 -1.94 25.50
C ASN A 287 9.49 -1.15 25.96
N SER A 288 8.35 -1.30 25.28
CA SER A 288 7.14 -0.52 25.57
C SER A 288 6.40 -0.98 26.83
N THR A 289 6.75 -2.16 27.37
CA THR A 289 6.14 -2.68 28.60
C THR A 289 7.24 -3.14 29.53
N ARG A 290 7.75 -2.24 30.38
CA ARG A 290 8.67 -2.58 31.47
C ARG A 290 7.95 -3.52 32.45
N GLY A 291 8.13 -4.83 32.27
CA GLY A 291 7.67 -5.84 33.20
C GLY A 291 7.55 -7.23 32.58
N GLU A 292 8.13 -8.22 33.24
CA GLU A 292 8.01 -9.66 32.97
C GLU A 292 6.58 -10.21 33.17
N LYS A 293 5.58 -9.34 33.43
CA LYS A 293 4.26 -9.71 33.94
C LYS A 293 3.22 -10.09 32.88
N PHE A 294 3.55 -10.05 31.59
CA PHE A 294 2.57 -10.19 30.52
C PHE A 294 2.64 -11.56 29.85
N LEU A 295 2.06 -12.57 30.52
CA LEU A 295 1.90 -13.95 30.01
C LEU A 295 1.22 -14.02 28.63
N PHE A 296 0.46 -12.99 28.26
CA PHE A 296 -0.23 -12.92 26.97
C PHE A 296 0.76 -12.93 25.78
N ARG A 297 1.99 -12.41 25.91
CA ARG A 297 2.97 -12.41 24.81
C ARG A 297 3.47 -13.80 24.49
N GLU A 298 3.86 -14.55 25.52
CA GLU A 298 4.26 -15.95 25.36
C GLU A 298 3.11 -16.80 24.84
N ARG A 299 1.87 -16.52 25.28
CA ARG A 299 0.68 -17.18 24.74
C ARG A 299 0.43 -16.83 23.27
N ALA A 300 0.55 -15.56 22.88
CA ALA A 300 0.45 -15.15 21.48
C ALA A 300 1.54 -15.80 20.62
N LYS A 301 2.78 -15.88 21.12
CA LYS A 301 3.88 -16.61 20.46
C LYS A 301 3.54 -18.08 20.26
N ARG A 302 3.07 -18.78 21.30
CA ARG A 302 2.64 -20.19 21.20
C ARG A 302 1.51 -20.38 20.18
N LEU A 303 0.53 -19.48 20.17
CA LEU A 303 -0.56 -19.47 19.18
C LEU A 303 -0.03 -19.32 17.76
N ILE A 304 0.85 -18.35 17.52
CA ILE A 304 1.50 -18.12 16.22
C ILE A 304 2.28 -19.37 15.79
N THR A 305 3.05 -19.99 16.69
CA THR A 305 3.79 -21.21 16.41
C THR A 305 2.86 -22.38 16.08
N LYS A 306 1.79 -22.58 16.86
CA LYS A 306 0.77 -23.60 16.63
C LYS A 306 0.10 -23.44 15.26
N TRP A 307 -0.22 -22.21 14.88
CA TRP A 307 -0.88 -21.91 13.61
C TRP A 307 0.08 -21.76 12.43
N ASN A 308 1.40 -21.84 12.65
CA ASN A 308 2.40 -21.62 11.62
C ASN A 308 2.24 -22.59 10.44
N LEU A 309 1.93 -23.86 10.70
CA LEU A 309 1.71 -24.86 9.65
C LEU A 309 0.44 -24.55 8.84
N ILE A 310 -0.63 -24.19 9.53
CA ILE A 310 -1.92 -23.84 8.92
C ILE A 310 -1.75 -22.63 8.00
N ILE A 311 -1.12 -21.56 8.50
CA ILE A 311 -0.87 -20.34 7.73
C ILE A 311 0.11 -20.59 6.58
N THR A 312 1.17 -21.34 6.78
CA THR A 312 2.13 -21.61 5.68
C THR A 312 1.45 -22.38 4.54
N SER A 313 0.59 -23.35 4.86
CA SER A 313 -0.22 -24.03 3.85
C SER A 313 -1.20 -23.07 3.16
N ASP A 314 -1.87 -22.22 3.94
CA ASP A 314 -2.80 -21.20 3.46
C ASP A 314 -2.13 -20.23 2.47
N LEU A 315 -0.95 -19.72 2.81
CA LEU A 315 -0.15 -18.82 1.98
C LEU A 315 0.26 -19.45 0.65
N LYS A 316 0.66 -20.72 0.66
CA LYS A 316 1.05 -21.47 -0.54
C LYS A 316 -0.13 -21.65 -1.49
N ASN A 317 -1.31 -21.92 -0.94
CA ASN A 317 -2.50 -22.20 -1.75
C ASN A 317 -3.13 -20.91 -2.31
N ARG A 318 -3.13 -19.80 -1.55
CA ARG A 318 -3.85 -18.57 -1.94
C ARG A 318 -3.08 -17.63 -2.85
N LYS A 319 -1.74 -17.75 -2.92
CA LYS A 319 -0.84 -16.79 -3.59
C LYS A 319 -1.13 -15.34 -3.16
N ILE A 320 -0.58 -14.93 -2.01
CA ILE A 320 -0.71 -13.55 -1.50
C ILE A 320 -0.06 -12.52 -2.42
N HIS A 321 -0.80 -11.48 -2.80
CA HIS A 321 -0.30 -10.44 -3.69
C HIS A 321 0.21 -9.18 -2.99
N TRP A 322 0.02 -9.01 -1.68
CA TRP A 322 0.49 -7.82 -0.97
C TRP A 322 1.39 -8.18 0.21
N ALA A 323 2.62 -7.69 0.18
CA ALA A 323 3.59 -7.85 1.27
C ALA A 323 3.99 -6.50 1.85
N ILE A 324 4.31 -6.50 3.14
CA ILE A 324 4.92 -5.34 3.78
C ILE A 324 6.33 -5.18 3.23
N LYS A 325 6.73 -3.94 2.97
CA LYS A 325 8.12 -3.56 2.66
C LYS A 325 8.49 -2.39 3.54
N GLY A 326 9.49 -2.57 4.39
CA GLY A 326 9.84 -1.55 5.39
C GLY A 326 8.74 -1.31 6.42
N GLN A 327 8.75 -0.12 7.04
CA GLN A 327 7.84 0.15 8.15
C GLN A 327 6.42 0.51 7.73
N ARG A 328 6.24 1.29 6.65
CA ARG A 328 4.97 1.94 6.30
C ARG A 328 4.53 1.73 4.86
N SER A 329 5.06 0.72 4.18
CA SER A 329 4.68 0.50 2.79
C SER A 329 4.35 -0.95 2.50
N ILE A 330 3.53 -1.14 1.48
CA ILE A 330 3.20 -2.45 0.95
C ILE A 330 3.52 -2.48 -0.53
N VAL A 331 3.95 -3.64 -1.01
CA VAL A 331 4.28 -3.89 -2.41
C VAL A 331 3.40 -5.00 -2.96
N TYR A 332 3.04 -4.86 -4.23
CA TYR A 332 2.38 -5.92 -4.95
C TYR A 332 3.38 -6.98 -5.40
N ILE A 333 3.05 -8.25 -5.17
CA ILE A 333 3.77 -9.44 -5.58
C ILE A 333 3.01 -10.08 -6.74
N GLY A 334 3.69 -10.21 -7.89
CA GLY A 334 3.13 -10.80 -9.10
C GLY A 334 2.75 -12.26 -8.91
N ARG A 335 1.75 -12.76 -9.66
CA ARG A 335 1.28 -14.16 -9.55
C ARG A 335 2.36 -15.21 -9.79
N ASP A 336 3.35 -14.85 -10.60
CA ASP A 336 4.47 -15.69 -11.03
C ASP A 336 5.78 -15.28 -10.33
N ASP A 337 5.69 -14.42 -9.31
CA ASP A 337 6.84 -13.99 -8.53
C ASP A 337 7.44 -15.18 -7.77
N VAL A 338 8.77 -15.30 -7.82
CA VAL A 338 9.55 -16.35 -7.15
C VAL A 338 9.32 -16.37 -5.64
N CYS A 339 8.93 -15.24 -5.03
CA CYS A 339 8.60 -15.12 -3.62
C CYS A 339 7.49 -16.10 -3.19
N HIS A 340 6.58 -16.48 -4.10
CA HIS A 340 5.52 -17.43 -3.80
C HIS A 340 6.01 -18.84 -3.47
N GLY A 341 7.16 -19.24 -4.00
CA GLY A 341 7.76 -20.56 -3.77
C GLY A 341 8.70 -20.61 -2.57
N LEU A 342 9.06 -19.46 -1.99
CA LEU A 342 10.07 -19.41 -0.93
C LEU A 342 9.50 -19.93 0.40
N PRO A 343 10.28 -20.74 1.15
CA PRO A 343 9.90 -21.14 2.51
C PRO A 343 9.64 -19.95 3.45
N GLN A 344 10.31 -18.82 3.20
CA GLN A 344 10.17 -17.58 3.98
C GLN A 344 9.02 -16.66 3.49
N ILE A 345 8.11 -17.11 2.62
CA ILE A 345 7.00 -16.25 2.13
C ILE A 345 6.21 -15.62 3.28
N LYS A 346 6.07 -16.34 4.40
CA LYS A 346 5.41 -15.85 5.60
C LYS A 346 6.15 -14.66 6.21
N ASP A 347 7.47 -14.74 6.30
CA ASP A 347 8.31 -13.68 6.86
C ASP A 347 8.27 -12.46 5.92
N THR A 348 8.39 -12.69 4.61
CA THR A 348 8.19 -11.67 3.56
C THR A 348 6.85 -10.94 3.68
N VAL A 349 5.76 -11.69 3.90
CA VAL A 349 4.41 -11.12 3.97
C VAL A 349 4.20 -10.40 5.31
N TYR A 350 4.51 -11.02 6.45
CA TYR A 350 4.06 -10.53 7.77
C TYR A 350 5.15 -9.88 8.63
N ASP A 351 6.40 -10.31 8.51
CA ASP A 351 7.55 -9.64 9.13
C ASP A 351 8.05 -8.48 8.25
N GLY A 352 7.73 -8.54 6.97
CA GLY A 352 8.05 -7.54 5.97
C GLY A 352 9.33 -7.87 5.22
N LEU A 353 9.38 -7.46 3.95
CA LEU A 353 10.62 -7.43 3.19
C LEU A 353 11.56 -6.43 3.82
N GLU A 354 12.80 -6.86 4.05
CA GLU A 354 13.87 -5.93 4.44
C GLU A 354 13.91 -4.80 3.42
N ASP A 355 13.89 -3.57 3.95
CA ASP A 355 14.24 -2.43 3.13
C ASP A 355 15.71 -2.61 2.76
N ASN A 356 15.99 -3.03 1.52
CA ASN A 356 17.31 -2.83 0.94
C ASN A 356 17.54 -1.31 0.93
N GLN A 357 18.12 -0.79 2.01
CA GLN A 357 18.20 0.64 2.33
C GLN A 357 18.85 1.43 1.18
N SER A 358 19.70 0.80 0.39
CA SER A 358 20.33 1.37 -0.80
C SER A 358 19.33 1.90 -1.85
N SER A 359 18.17 1.27 -2.06
CA SER A 359 17.18 1.78 -3.04
C SER A 359 16.25 2.86 -2.46
N LEU A 360 16.21 2.99 -1.13
CA LEU A 360 15.39 3.99 -0.43
C LEU A 360 16.12 5.33 -0.28
N MET A 361 17.45 5.30 -0.17
CA MET A 361 18.27 6.51 -0.15
C MET A 361 18.08 7.36 -1.42
N ASP A 362 17.82 6.74 -2.58
CA ASP A 362 17.51 7.46 -3.82
C ASP A 362 16.11 8.11 -3.84
N ILE A 363 15.20 7.67 -2.97
CA ILE A 363 13.82 8.19 -2.83
C ILE A 363 13.72 9.15 -1.64
N MET A 364 14.76 9.27 -0.80
CA MET A 364 14.82 10.29 0.23
C MET A 364 14.83 11.67 -0.43
N TRP A 365 13.64 12.25 -0.51
CA TRP A 365 13.47 13.67 -0.54
C TRP A 365 14.24 14.27 0.63
N PRO A 366 14.76 15.50 0.52
CA PRO A 366 15.07 16.30 1.69
C PRO A 366 13.74 16.67 2.37
N ASP A 367 13.03 15.67 2.90
CA ASP A 367 11.98 15.93 3.87
C ASP A 367 12.72 16.45 5.11
N PRO A 368 12.33 17.63 5.61
CA PRO A 368 12.90 18.17 6.83
C PRO A 368 12.56 17.17 7.94
N ILE A 369 13.59 16.74 8.65
CA ILE A 369 13.47 16.06 9.94
C ILE A 369 12.61 17.00 10.81
N PHE A 370 11.33 16.69 10.96
CA PHE A 370 10.45 17.32 11.94
C PHE A 370 9.95 16.25 12.89
#